data_AF-A0A2T2P791-F1
#
_entry.id   AF-A0A2T2P791-F1
#
_cell.length_a   1.000
_cell.length_b   1.000
_cell.length_c   1.000
_cell.angle_alpha   90.00
_cell.angle_beta   90.00
_cell.angle_gamma   90.00
#
_symmetry.space_group_name_H-M   'P 1'
#
loop_
_entity.id
_entity.type
_entity.pdbx_description
1 polymer ?
#
loop_
_entity_poly.entity_id
_entity_poly.type
_entity_poly.pdbx_seq_one_letter_code
_entity_poly.pdbx_strand_id
1 'polypeptide(L)'
;MFRATQALQSTIRRLPLSTKQAGKEYYKGNRVGNMGTIDKYGNFHPDYSKVRTYMYPVAGVKDFELTPFVAESIEKARQVDVDQVSGEPLYEAYGKKITGEEYLKQWKVQGGRDPTY
;
A
#
# COMPACT_ATOMS: atom_id res chain seq x y z
N MET A 1 38.90 3.51 -4.34
CA MET A 1 38.18 2.39 -3.69
C MET A 1 38.07 2.73 -2.21
N PHE A 2 36.86 2.93 -1.67
CA PHE A 2 36.69 3.30 -0.26
C PHE A 2 37.10 2.12 0.63
N ARG A 3 38.11 2.32 1.49
CA ARG A 3 38.53 1.36 2.50
C ARG A 3 38.17 1.89 3.88
N ALA A 4 37.60 1.03 4.72
CA ALA A 4 37.35 1.34 6.11
C ALA A 4 38.67 1.58 6.87
N THR A 5 38.62 2.45 7.88
CA THR A 5 39.73 2.64 8.82
C THR A 5 39.95 1.37 9.65
N GLN A 6 41.17 1.18 10.15
CA GLN A 6 41.59 -0.07 10.81
C GLN A 6 40.71 -0.46 12.00
N ALA A 7 40.24 0.51 12.78
CA ALA A 7 39.33 0.27 13.91
C ALA A 7 37.95 -0.26 13.49
N LEU A 8 37.45 0.13 12.31
CA LEU A 8 36.14 -0.30 11.79
C LEU A 8 36.22 -1.53 10.89
N GLN A 9 37.43 -1.95 10.52
CA GLN A 9 37.65 -3.04 9.56
C GLN A 9 37.13 -4.39 10.08
N SER A 10 37.21 -4.65 11.39
CA SER A 10 36.69 -5.89 12.00
C SER A 10 35.16 -5.90 12.06
N THR A 11 34.55 -4.76 12.42
CA THR A 11 33.10 -4.60 12.57
C THR A 11 32.37 -4.67 11.22
N ILE A 12 32.89 -3.98 10.19
CA ILE A 12 32.24 -3.88 8.88
C ILE A 12 32.22 -5.23 8.14
N ARG A 13 33.19 -6.12 8.38
CA ARG A 13 33.23 -7.47 7.78
C ARG A 13 32.03 -8.35 8.14
N ARG A 14 31.33 -8.06 9.24
CA ARG A 14 30.16 -8.82 9.70
C ARG A 14 28.83 -8.22 9.22
N LEU A 15 28.87 -7.05 8.57
CA LEU A 15 27.66 -6.44 8.03
C LEU A 15 27.20 -7.20 6.78
N PRO A 16 25.88 -7.30 6.53
CA PRO A 16 25.36 -7.92 5.32
C PRO A 16 25.91 -7.22 4.06
N LEU A 17 26.45 -8.01 3.13
CA LEU A 17 26.98 -7.47 1.87
C LEU A 17 25.90 -6.76 1.06
N SER A 18 26.22 -5.56 0.58
CA SER A 18 25.44 -4.82 -0.40
C SER A 18 25.93 -5.10 -1.82
N THR A 19 25.16 -4.67 -2.81
CA THR A 19 25.50 -4.81 -4.24
C THR A 19 26.79 -4.09 -4.65
N LYS A 20 27.34 -3.21 -3.79
CA LYS A 20 28.51 -2.37 -4.10
C LYS A 20 29.79 -2.79 -3.38
N GLN A 21 29.71 -3.80 -2.51
CA GLN A 21 30.82 -4.21 -1.64
C GLN A 21 31.59 -5.41 -2.17
N ALA A 22 30.99 -6.22 -3.03
CA ALA A 22 31.58 -7.43 -3.57
C ALA A 22 32.05 -7.26 -5.03
N GLY A 23 32.82 -8.24 -5.53
CA GLY A 23 33.37 -8.25 -6.89
C GLY A 23 32.34 -8.57 -7.97
N LYS A 24 32.83 -8.83 -9.19
CA LYS A 24 32.02 -8.98 -10.41
C LYS A 24 30.97 -10.11 -10.34
N GLU A 25 31.24 -11.18 -9.63
CA GLU A 25 30.39 -12.38 -9.57
C GLU A 25 29.27 -12.30 -8.53
N TYR A 26 29.21 -11.23 -7.73
CA TYR A 26 28.20 -11.10 -6.68
C TYR A 26 26.98 -10.34 -7.18
N TYR A 27 25.89 -11.07 -7.39
CA TYR A 27 24.58 -10.49 -7.64
C TYR A 27 23.70 -10.54 -6.39
N LYS A 28 23.06 -9.40 -6.06
CA LYS A 28 22.05 -9.32 -5.00
C LYS A 28 20.83 -8.56 -5.52
N GLY A 29 19.68 -9.22 -5.52
CA GLY A 29 18.43 -8.63 -5.98
C GLY A 29 17.80 -7.63 -5.00
N ASN A 30 16.96 -6.74 -5.52
CA ASN A 30 16.25 -5.70 -4.75
C ASN A 30 14.74 -5.96 -4.62
N ARG A 31 14.32 -7.24 -4.62
CA ARG A 31 12.90 -7.65 -4.51
C ARG A 31 11.97 -7.09 -5.60
N VAL A 32 12.50 -6.84 -6.80
CA VAL A 32 11.70 -6.37 -7.95
C VAL A 32 10.70 -7.43 -8.47
N GLY A 33 10.91 -8.69 -8.08
CA GLY A 33 10.12 -9.84 -8.51
C GLY A 33 10.70 -10.50 -9.77
N ASN A 34 10.24 -11.72 -10.06
CA ASN A 34 10.60 -12.39 -11.31
C ASN A 34 9.61 -12.02 -12.42
N MET A 35 10.08 -11.33 -13.45
CA MET A 35 9.27 -10.86 -14.58
C MET A 35 9.45 -11.72 -15.85
N GLY A 36 10.14 -12.85 -15.77
CA GLY A 36 10.46 -13.64 -16.96
C GLY A 36 11.39 -14.82 -16.71
N THR A 37 12.19 -15.16 -17.73
CA THR A 37 13.13 -16.29 -17.69
C THR A 37 14.43 -15.89 -18.38
N ILE A 38 15.57 -16.32 -17.84
CA ILE A 38 16.87 -16.20 -18.51
C ILE A 38 17.10 -17.50 -19.29
N ASP A 39 17.43 -17.41 -20.58
CA ASP A 39 17.73 -18.58 -21.40
C ASP A 39 19.15 -19.14 -21.14
N LYS A 40 19.47 -20.28 -21.75
CA LYS A 40 20.79 -20.92 -21.62
C LYS A 40 21.96 -20.09 -22.18
N TYR A 41 21.67 -19.02 -22.91
CA TYR A 41 22.66 -18.11 -23.48
C TYR A 41 22.81 -16.82 -22.65
N GLY A 42 22.04 -16.67 -21.57
CA GLY A 42 22.08 -15.51 -20.69
C GLY A 42 21.16 -14.36 -21.11
N ASN A 43 20.30 -14.54 -22.13
CA ASN A 43 19.34 -13.50 -22.53
C ASN A 43 18.09 -13.57 -21.65
N PHE A 44 17.54 -12.41 -21.32
CA PHE A 44 16.30 -12.31 -20.55
C PHE A 44 15.08 -12.23 -21.47
N HIS A 45 14.09 -13.09 -21.23
CA HIS A 45 12.81 -13.14 -21.94
C HIS A 45 11.68 -12.72 -20.99
N PRO A 46 11.00 -11.57 -21.22
CA PRO A 46 9.93 -11.10 -20.36
C PRO A 46 8.65 -11.92 -20.52
N ASP A 47 8.00 -12.22 -19.41
CA ASP A 47 6.66 -12.82 -19.33
C ASP A 47 5.66 -11.73 -18.95
N TYR A 48 4.94 -11.20 -19.95
CA TYR A 48 4.01 -10.09 -19.76
C TYR A 48 2.84 -10.42 -18.82
N SER A 49 2.53 -11.70 -18.57
CA SER A 49 1.52 -12.09 -17.57
C SER A 49 1.96 -11.77 -16.13
N LYS A 50 3.26 -11.62 -15.89
CA LYS A 50 3.85 -11.31 -14.57
C LYS A 50 4.17 -9.83 -14.39
N VAL A 51 4.08 -9.04 -15.48
CA VAL A 51 4.38 -7.61 -15.44
C VAL A 51 3.21 -6.89 -14.80
N ARG A 52 3.46 -6.21 -13.68
CA ARG A 52 2.44 -5.44 -12.96
C ARG A 52 2.10 -4.17 -13.73
N THR A 53 0.82 -3.92 -13.92
CA THR A 53 0.28 -2.66 -14.45
C THR A 53 -0.42 -1.88 -13.35
N TYR A 54 -0.33 -0.56 -13.38
CA TYR A 54 -1.11 0.32 -12.52
C TYR A 54 -2.25 0.89 -13.35
N MET A 55 -3.48 0.42 -13.12
CA MET A 55 -4.64 0.86 -13.88
C MET A 55 -5.11 2.23 -13.40
N TYR A 56 -5.13 3.17 -14.33
CA TYR A 56 -5.78 4.46 -14.15
C TYR A 56 -7.30 4.28 -14.36
N PRO A 57 -8.18 4.96 -13.58
CA PRO A 57 -9.62 4.82 -13.73
C PRO A 57 -10.08 5.10 -15.16
N VAL A 58 -10.89 4.21 -15.74
CA VAL A 58 -11.33 4.29 -17.14
C VAL A 58 -12.13 5.56 -17.42
N ALA A 59 -12.96 5.98 -16.46
CA ALA A 59 -13.73 7.23 -16.53
C ALA A 59 -12.84 8.50 -16.42
N GLY A 60 -11.55 8.33 -16.13
CA GLY A 60 -10.64 9.43 -15.78
C GLY A 60 -10.89 9.97 -14.38
N VAL A 61 -10.12 11.00 -14.01
CA VAL A 61 -10.28 11.75 -12.75
C VAL A 61 -10.56 13.24 -13.00
N LYS A 62 -10.87 13.60 -14.24
CA LYS A 62 -11.28 14.96 -14.57
C LYS A 62 -12.59 15.24 -13.84
N ASP A 63 -12.66 16.39 -13.16
CA ASP A 63 -13.81 16.81 -12.36
C ASP A 63 -14.09 15.89 -11.14
N PHE A 64 -13.10 15.10 -10.68
CA PHE A 64 -13.19 14.33 -9.45
C PHE A 64 -12.95 15.21 -8.23
N GLU A 65 -13.98 15.38 -7.41
CA GLU A 65 -13.97 16.35 -6.29
C GLU A 65 -13.22 15.88 -5.05
N LEU A 66 -12.99 14.56 -4.90
CA LEU A 66 -12.31 14.03 -3.73
C LEU A 66 -10.80 14.32 -3.80
N THR A 67 -10.29 15.00 -2.78
CA THR A 67 -8.87 15.32 -2.62
C THR A 67 -8.25 14.46 -1.51
N PRO A 68 -6.91 14.36 -1.41
CA PRO A 68 -6.27 13.63 -0.30
C PRO A 68 -6.43 14.34 1.07
N PHE A 69 -7.08 15.50 1.11
CA PHE A 69 -7.30 16.29 2.32
C PHE A 69 -8.80 16.52 2.56
N VAL A 70 -9.13 16.74 3.83
CA VAL A 70 -10.46 17.12 4.30
C VAL A 70 -10.31 18.46 5.02
N ALA A 71 -11.32 19.33 4.92
CA ALA A 71 -11.29 20.63 5.61
C ALA A 71 -11.22 20.43 7.13
N GLU A 72 -10.41 21.25 7.82
CA GLU A 72 -10.24 21.17 9.27
C GLU A 72 -11.54 21.43 10.04
N SER A 73 -12.45 22.21 9.46
CA SER A 73 -13.77 22.49 10.03
C SER A 73 -14.72 21.28 10.05
N ILE A 74 -14.38 20.19 9.34
CA ILE A 74 -15.19 18.97 9.35
C ILE A 74 -14.80 18.15 10.58
N GLU A 75 -15.77 17.90 11.46
CA GLU A 75 -15.57 17.10 12.65
C GLU A 75 -15.07 15.69 12.31
N LYS A 76 -14.01 15.25 13.00
CA LYS A 76 -13.33 13.97 12.73
C LYS A 76 -14.14 12.74 13.16
N ALA A 77 -15.07 12.92 14.08
CA ALA A 77 -15.95 11.88 14.60
C ALA A 77 -17.33 12.48 14.82
N ARG A 78 -18.36 11.66 14.62
CA ARG A 78 -19.73 12.06 14.93
C ARG A 78 -19.88 12.09 16.46
N GLN A 79 -20.21 13.25 17.02
CA GLN A 79 -20.67 13.33 18.41
C GLN A 79 -22.02 12.60 18.50
N VAL A 80 -22.10 11.59 19.35
CA VAL A 80 -23.30 10.72 19.45
C VAL A 80 -24.11 11.05 20.70
N ASP A 81 -23.44 11.43 21.78
CA ASP A 81 -24.10 11.82 23.02
C ASP A 81 -23.18 12.72 23.88
N VAL A 82 -23.68 13.18 25.04
CA VAL A 82 -22.89 13.85 26.08
C VAL A 82 -22.91 12.98 27.33
N ASP A 83 -21.76 12.71 27.93
CA ASP A 83 -21.70 11.99 29.20
C ASP A 83 -22.40 12.81 30.29
N GLN A 84 -23.48 12.28 30.86
CA GLN A 84 -24.30 12.98 31.85
C GLN A 84 -23.58 13.21 33.19
N VAL A 85 -22.46 12.53 33.43
CA VAL A 85 -21.67 12.66 34.67
C VAL A 85 -20.50 13.62 34.50
N SER A 86 -19.77 13.54 33.37
CA SER A 86 -18.60 14.40 33.12
C SER A 86 -18.90 15.65 32.28
N GLY A 87 -20.03 15.67 31.55
CA GLY A 87 -20.39 16.75 30.62
C GLY A 87 -19.60 16.75 29.31
N GLU A 88 -18.70 15.78 29.11
CA GLU A 88 -17.84 15.70 27.94
C GLU A 88 -18.56 15.05 26.73
N PRO A 89 -18.29 15.49 25.49
CA PRO A 89 -18.86 14.91 24.29
C PRO A 89 -18.34 13.47 24.06
N LEU A 90 -19.27 12.52 23.87
CA LEU A 90 -18.97 11.15 23.48
C LEU A 90 -18.92 11.03 21.96
N TYR A 91 -17.77 10.57 21.46
CA TYR A 91 -17.54 10.33 20.03
C TYR A 91 -17.64 8.83 19.74
N GLU A 92 -18.50 8.43 18.81
CA GLU A 92 -18.50 7.05 18.30
C GLU A 92 -17.56 6.98 17.09
N ALA A 93 -16.53 6.12 17.18
CA ALA A 93 -15.78 5.75 16.00
C ALA A 93 -16.71 4.99 15.06
N TYR A 94 -16.78 5.37 13.78
CA TYR A 94 -17.56 4.65 12.78
C TYR A 94 -17.37 3.13 12.93
N GLY A 95 -18.48 2.41 13.12
CA GLY A 95 -18.50 0.96 13.27
C GLY A 95 -17.68 0.32 12.16
N LYS A 96 -16.51 -0.21 12.52
CA LYS A 96 -15.43 -0.56 11.57
C LYS A 96 -15.77 -1.71 10.61
N LYS A 97 -16.94 -2.34 10.78
CA LYS A 97 -17.32 -3.56 10.09
C LYS A 97 -18.81 -3.53 9.82
N ILE A 98 -19.16 -3.48 8.55
CA ILE A 98 -20.50 -3.85 8.12
C ILE A 98 -20.61 -5.37 8.20
N THR A 99 -21.63 -5.87 8.88
CA THR A 99 -21.93 -7.31 8.93
C THR A 99 -22.52 -7.75 7.59
N GLY A 100 -22.37 -9.02 7.19
CA GLY A 100 -22.96 -9.51 5.93
C GLY A 100 -24.48 -9.30 5.84
N GLU A 101 -25.19 -9.45 6.96
CA GLU A 101 -26.64 -9.17 7.05
C GLU A 101 -26.96 -7.69 6.86
N GLU A 102 -26.15 -6.80 7.42
CA GLU A 102 -26.33 -5.35 7.29
C GLU A 102 -26.06 -4.89 5.86
N TYR A 103 -25.02 -5.44 5.22
CA TYR A 103 -24.75 -5.22 3.80
C TYR A 103 -25.94 -5.67 2.93
N LEU A 104 -26.46 -6.88 3.18
CA LEU A 104 -27.61 -7.39 2.42
C LEU A 104 -28.86 -6.53 2.61
N LYS A 105 -29.12 -6.05 3.82
CA LYS A 105 -30.21 -5.10 4.09
C LYS A 105 -30.01 -3.80 3.32
N GLN A 106 -28.82 -3.21 3.34
CA GLN A 106 -28.50 -1.99 2.59
C GLN A 106 -28.65 -2.18 1.08
N TRP A 107 -28.13 -3.27 0.52
CA TRP A 107 -28.25 -3.60 -0.91
C TRP A 107 -29.73 -3.72 -1.33
N LYS A 108 -30.57 -4.37 -0.51
CA LYS A 108 -32.02 -4.45 -0.77
C LYS A 108 -32.67 -3.07 -0.76
N VAL A 109 -32.30 -2.20 0.19
CA VAL A 109 -32.81 -0.81 0.29
C VAL A 109 -32.38 0.03 -0.92
N GLN A 110 -31.16 -0.18 -1.43
CA GLN A 110 -30.62 0.53 -2.60
C GLN A 110 -31.18 0.01 -3.94
N GLY A 111 -32.16 -0.90 -3.91
CA GLY A 111 -32.88 -1.36 -5.09
C GLY A 111 -32.59 -2.80 -5.51
N GLY A 112 -31.73 -3.53 -4.79
CA GLY A 112 -31.53 -4.98 -4.98
C GLY A 112 -31.07 -5.36 -6.39
N ARG A 113 -30.36 -4.47 -7.06
CA ARG A 113 -29.80 -4.67 -8.40
C ARG A 113 -28.34 -4.29 -8.36
N ASP A 114 -27.52 -5.10 -9.01
CA ASP A 114 -26.11 -4.77 -9.17
C ASP A 114 -25.98 -3.60 -10.14
N PRO A 115 -25.13 -2.60 -9.84
CA PRO A 115 -24.84 -1.54 -10.78
C PRO A 115 -24.27 -2.15 -12.06
N THR A 116 -25.00 -2.02 -13.16
CA THR A 116 -24.52 -2.36 -14.50
C THR A 116 -23.54 -1.27 -14.91
N TYR A 117 -22.27 -1.63 -15.05
CA TYR A 117 -21.21 -0.75 -15.58
C TYR A 117 -21.09 -0.91 -17.09
#